data_AF-A0A3B9L8C0-F1
#
_entry.id   AF-A0A3B9L8C0-F1
#
_cell.length_a   1.000
_cell.length_b   1.000
_cell.length_c   1.000
_cell.angle_alpha   90.00
_cell.angle_beta   90.00
_cell.angle_gamma   90.00
#
_symmetry.space_group_name_H-M   'P 1'
#
loop_
_entity.id
_entity.type
_entity.pdbx_description
1 polymer ?
#
loop_
_entity_poly.entity_id
_entity_poly.type
_entity_poly.pdbx_seq_one_letter_code
_entity_poly.pdbx_strand_id
1 'polypeptide(L)'
;MTLRKHLLLSTILFFCASFVCCAKDLSEAIRYRPSQLTPQNVAVIYNENDAKSVEIAKYYVVARQIPEKNIIPVKFSTDSPANLSVEEFTSFKQKVESHLDDNIDVILMVWTTPYAVRCNSITSAMTLGFDAKQCENTCSAGKPSPYFNSMSLHPYHDHKMRISMLLPTNSVASAKSLIDRSVLSAFSLSEGTGYFLKTNDAARSKPREPFFPSDLSTVENRKLYLRTIKADAIHDKKDVMFYFTGQAIVEHLDTLNFLPGAIADHLTSAGGNLDSAFQMPSTKWIEAGA
;
A
#
# COMPACT_ATOMS: atom_id res chain seq x y z
N MET A 1 -86.08 21.38 14.51
CA MET A 1 -85.20 22.51 14.88
C MET A 1 -84.79 22.23 16.31
N THR A 2 -83.64 21.64 16.61
CA THR A 2 -82.28 22.22 16.64
C THR A 2 -81.28 21.05 16.79
N LEU A 3 -80.37 20.86 15.83
CA LEU A 3 -78.94 21.24 15.86
C LEU A 3 -78.00 20.12 16.39
N ARG A 4 -77.60 19.25 15.45
CA ARG A 4 -76.35 18.46 15.50
C ARG A 4 -75.15 19.40 15.62
N LYS A 5 -74.20 19.12 16.51
CA LYS A 5 -72.77 19.45 16.29
C LYS A 5 -71.87 18.33 16.81
N HIS A 6 -70.94 17.98 15.93
CA HIS A 6 -70.08 16.82 15.95
C HIS A 6 -68.92 16.97 16.94
N LEU A 7 -68.62 15.89 17.66
CA LEU A 7 -67.39 15.71 18.42
C LEU A 7 -66.32 15.18 17.45
N LEU A 8 -65.40 16.03 17.00
CA LEU A 8 -64.22 15.63 16.24
C LEU A 8 -63.13 15.21 17.23
N LEU A 9 -62.91 13.90 17.35
CA LEU A 9 -61.69 13.34 17.95
C LEU A 9 -60.58 13.43 16.91
N SER A 10 -59.67 14.39 17.04
CA SER A 10 -58.42 14.42 16.28
C SER A 10 -57.42 13.47 16.92
N THR A 11 -57.30 12.26 16.37
CA THR A 11 -56.22 11.33 16.70
C THR A 11 -54.95 11.79 15.98
N ILE A 12 -54.03 12.43 16.71
CA ILE A 12 -52.70 12.77 16.20
C ILE A 12 -51.88 11.47 16.17
N LEU A 13 -51.73 10.86 14.99
CA LEU A 13 -50.76 9.78 14.77
C LEU A 13 -49.36 10.40 14.70
N PHE A 14 -48.58 10.25 15.76
CA PHE A 14 -47.14 10.51 15.73
C PHE A 14 -46.47 9.40 14.89
N PHE A 15 -46.25 9.68 13.59
CA PHE A 15 -45.37 8.86 12.76
C PHE A 15 -43.92 9.13 13.18
N CYS A 16 -43.40 8.34 14.11
CA CYS A 16 -41.98 8.32 14.41
C CYS A 16 -41.28 7.61 13.24
N ALA A 17 -40.89 8.38 12.23
CA ALA A 17 -40.02 7.88 11.17
C ALA A 17 -38.62 7.66 11.78
N SER A 18 -38.39 6.46 12.30
CA SER A 18 -37.05 5.98 12.60
C SER A 18 -36.28 5.96 11.28
N PHE A 19 -35.53 7.03 10.99
CA PHE A 19 -34.46 6.96 10.00
C PHE A 19 -33.44 5.97 10.56
N VAL A 20 -33.61 4.69 10.24
CA VAL A 20 -32.54 3.72 10.35
C VAL A 20 -31.49 4.23 9.38
N CYS A 21 -30.45 4.86 9.93
CA CYS A 21 -29.23 5.15 9.19
C CYS A 21 -28.61 3.78 8.85
N CYS A 22 -29.09 3.14 7.78
CA CYS A 22 -28.46 1.92 7.31
C CYS A 22 -27.03 2.27 6.91
N ALA A 23 -26.08 1.58 7.52
CA ALA A 23 -24.70 1.54 7.05
C ALA A 23 -24.73 1.29 5.54
N LYS A 24 -24.03 2.14 4.78
CA LYS A 24 -24.00 2.02 3.32
C LYS A 24 -23.12 0.84 2.95
N ASP A 25 -23.71 -0.25 2.48
CA ASP A 25 -22.95 -1.36 1.91
C ASP A 25 -22.44 -1.00 0.50
N LEU A 26 -21.13 -1.17 0.31
CA LEU A 26 -20.41 -0.90 -0.94
C LEU A 26 -20.07 -2.19 -1.70
N SER A 27 -20.54 -3.36 -1.25
CA SER A 27 -20.24 -4.66 -1.85
C SER A 27 -20.49 -4.70 -3.36
N GLU A 28 -21.60 -4.13 -3.84
CA GLU A 28 -21.95 -4.12 -5.27
C GLU A 28 -21.05 -3.20 -6.12
N ALA A 29 -20.46 -2.17 -5.51
CA ALA A 29 -19.56 -1.25 -6.19
C ALA A 29 -18.15 -1.85 -6.38
N ILE A 30 -17.79 -2.86 -5.59
CA ILE A 30 -16.46 -3.45 -5.58
C ILE A 30 -16.41 -4.63 -6.54
N ARG A 31 -15.68 -4.44 -7.65
CA ARG A 31 -15.34 -5.54 -8.56
C ARG A 31 -14.15 -6.30 -8.02
N TYR A 32 -14.39 -7.49 -7.46
CA TYR A 32 -13.31 -8.40 -7.12
C TYR A 32 -12.68 -8.97 -8.39
N ARG A 33 -11.34 -8.91 -8.45
CA ARG A 33 -10.54 -9.56 -9.50
C ARG A 33 -9.45 -10.37 -8.82
N PRO A 34 -9.49 -11.70 -8.91
CA PRO A 34 -8.38 -12.50 -8.42
C PRO A 34 -7.13 -12.16 -9.22
N SER A 35 -5.98 -12.08 -8.54
CA SER A 35 -4.69 -11.97 -9.21
C SER A 35 -4.47 -13.18 -10.12
N GLN A 36 -3.93 -12.95 -11.31
CA GLN A 36 -3.44 -14.01 -12.20
C GLN A 36 -1.92 -14.22 -12.05
N LEU A 37 -1.27 -13.42 -11.21
CA LEU A 37 0.16 -13.57 -10.93
C LEU A 37 0.41 -14.81 -10.09
N THR A 38 1.39 -15.58 -10.53
CA THR A 38 1.91 -16.79 -9.89
C THR A 38 3.37 -16.59 -9.50
N PRO A 39 3.99 -17.49 -8.71
CA PRO A 39 5.42 -17.41 -8.41
C PRO A 39 6.30 -17.30 -9.67
N GLN A 40 5.86 -17.85 -10.80
CA GLN A 40 6.55 -17.81 -12.09
C GLN A 40 6.64 -16.41 -12.68
N ASN A 41 5.78 -15.47 -12.24
CA ASN A 41 5.73 -14.10 -12.74
C ASN A 41 6.56 -13.11 -11.91
N VAL A 42 7.21 -13.58 -10.84
CA VAL A 42 7.94 -12.74 -9.89
C VAL A 42 9.43 -13.05 -9.97
N ALA A 43 10.25 -12.02 -10.19
CA ALA A 43 11.70 -12.07 -10.02
C ALA A 43 12.11 -11.54 -8.65
N VAL A 44 13.06 -12.20 -8.00
CA VAL A 44 13.62 -11.77 -6.70
C VAL A 44 15.08 -11.41 -6.90
N ILE A 45 15.42 -10.15 -6.64
CA ILE A 45 16.77 -9.61 -6.73
C ILE A 45 17.31 -9.41 -5.32
N TYR A 46 18.51 -9.90 -5.05
CA TYR A 46 19.15 -9.77 -3.74
C TYR A 46 20.60 -9.32 -3.88
N ASN A 47 21.10 -8.61 -2.86
CA ASN A 47 22.48 -8.19 -2.79
C ASN A 47 23.33 -9.28 -2.15
N GLU A 48 24.20 -9.93 -2.94
CA GLU A 48 25.06 -11.02 -2.48
C GLU A 48 26.03 -10.59 -1.38
N ASN A 49 26.38 -9.32 -1.33
CA ASN A 49 27.32 -8.78 -0.35
C ASN A 49 26.64 -8.46 1.00
N ASP A 50 25.30 -8.44 1.07
CA ASP A 50 24.54 -8.20 2.31
C ASP A 50 23.95 -9.51 2.82
N ALA A 51 24.50 -10.03 3.93
CA ALA A 51 24.02 -11.27 4.55
C ALA A 51 22.52 -11.21 4.92
N LYS A 52 21.98 -10.05 5.31
CA LYS A 52 20.56 -9.88 5.61
C LYS A 52 19.72 -9.99 4.35
N SER A 53 20.15 -9.36 3.26
CA SER A 53 19.53 -9.49 1.94
C SER A 53 19.46 -10.94 1.49
N VAL A 54 20.58 -11.67 1.58
CA VAL A 54 20.66 -13.10 1.23
C VAL A 54 19.69 -13.93 2.07
N GLU A 55 19.68 -13.74 3.39
CA GLU A 55 18.81 -14.51 4.30
C GLU A 55 17.32 -14.25 4.04
N ILE A 56 16.94 -12.98 3.89
CA ILE A 56 15.55 -12.57 3.65
C ILE A 56 15.09 -13.05 2.27
N ALA A 57 15.92 -12.93 1.23
CA ALA A 57 15.58 -13.40 -0.11
C ALA A 57 15.37 -14.92 -0.14
N LYS A 58 16.24 -15.70 0.51
CA LYS A 58 16.05 -17.15 0.67
C LYS A 58 14.73 -17.47 1.36
N TYR A 59 14.42 -16.75 2.43
CA TYR A 59 13.15 -16.93 3.15
C TYR A 59 11.94 -16.61 2.25
N TYR A 60 11.97 -15.50 1.52
CA TYR A 60 10.91 -15.10 0.60
C TYR A 60 10.70 -16.14 -0.51
N VAL A 61 11.80 -16.60 -1.13
CA VAL A 61 11.78 -17.60 -2.21
C VAL A 61 11.09 -18.89 -1.75
N VAL A 62 11.41 -19.38 -0.55
CA VAL A 62 10.76 -20.58 0.01
C VAL A 62 9.29 -20.31 0.33
N ALA A 63 8.99 -19.21 1.03
CA ALA A 63 7.64 -18.88 1.46
C ALA A 63 6.68 -18.64 0.27
N ARG A 64 7.19 -18.14 -0.85
CA ARG A 64 6.42 -17.82 -2.07
C ARG A 64 6.63 -18.78 -3.22
N GLN A 65 7.44 -19.83 -3.04
CA GLN A 65 7.73 -20.85 -4.05
C GLN A 65 8.28 -20.25 -5.36
N ILE A 66 9.15 -19.24 -5.23
CA ILE A 66 9.74 -18.56 -6.40
C ILE A 66 10.70 -19.54 -7.12
N PRO A 67 10.56 -19.75 -8.44
CA PRO A 67 11.46 -20.63 -9.18
C PRO A 67 12.91 -20.14 -9.14
N GLU A 68 13.88 -21.05 -9.07
CA GLU A 68 15.31 -20.70 -9.01
C GLU A 68 15.76 -19.81 -10.17
N LYS A 69 15.22 -20.05 -11.38
CA LYS A 69 15.51 -19.23 -12.58
C LYS A 69 15.10 -17.75 -12.45
N ASN A 70 14.23 -17.43 -11.49
CA ASN A 70 13.73 -16.07 -11.25
C ASN A 70 14.51 -15.36 -10.13
N ILE A 71 15.56 -15.98 -9.59
CA ILE A 71 16.38 -15.41 -8.52
C ILE A 71 17.63 -14.80 -9.14
N ILE A 72 17.83 -13.50 -8.92
CA ILE A 72 18.91 -12.73 -9.58
C ILE A 72 19.84 -12.15 -8.52
N PRO A 73 21.11 -12.56 -8.48
CA PRO A 73 22.09 -11.92 -7.63
C PRO A 73 22.61 -10.59 -8.20
N VAL A 74 22.77 -9.59 -7.34
CA VAL A 74 23.50 -8.36 -7.62
C VAL A 74 24.56 -8.08 -6.55
N LYS A 75 25.51 -7.22 -6.89
CA LYS A 75 26.60 -6.83 -5.98
C LYS A 75 26.58 -5.32 -5.81
N PHE A 76 26.01 -4.87 -4.70
CA PHE A 76 26.18 -3.52 -4.20
C PHE A 76 27.10 -3.55 -2.99
N SER A 77 27.75 -2.42 -2.68
CA SER A 77 28.47 -2.32 -1.40
C SER A 77 27.46 -2.38 -0.26
N THR A 78 27.81 -2.99 0.87
CA THR A 78 26.98 -2.92 2.09
C THR A 78 26.86 -1.49 2.61
N ASP A 79 27.83 -0.64 2.26
CA ASP A 79 27.86 0.79 2.57
C ASP A 79 27.45 1.63 1.35
N SER A 80 26.74 1.04 0.39
CA SER A 80 26.27 1.77 -0.78
C SER A 80 25.41 2.97 -0.35
N PRO A 81 25.62 4.15 -0.95
CA PRO A 81 24.81 5.32 -0.65
C PRO A 81 23.34 5.03 -0.99
N ALA A 82 22.43 5.78 -0.36
CA ALA A 82 21.00 5.72 -0.65
C ALA A 82 20.68 5.96 -2.15
N ASN A 83 21.52 6.74 -2.83
CA ASN A 83 21.32 7.17 -4.22
C ASN A 83 22.39 6.60 -5.15
N LEU A 84 21.95 5.92 -6.20
CA LEU A 84 22.80 5.55 -7.33
C LEU A 84 22.99 6.71 -8.32
N SER A 85 24.13 6.72 -9.00
CA SER A 85 24.32 7.48 -10.23
C SER A 85 23.47 6.90 -11.37
N VAL A 86 23.32 7.66 -12.45
CA VAL A 86 22.57 7.19 -13.63
C VAL A 86 23.31 6.04 -14.31
N GLU A 87 24.64 6.09 -14.32
CA GLU A 87 25.52 5.07 -14.89
C GLU A 87 25.43 3.76 -14.11
N GLU A 88 25.56 3.84 -12.78
CA GLU A 88 25.42 2.68 -11.89
C GLU A 88 24.04 2.03 -12.04
N PHE A 89 22.98 2.84 -12.05
CA PHE A 89 21.63 2.35 -12.27
C PHE A 89 21.46 1.71 -13.66
N THR A 90 22.02 2.31 -14.71
CA THR A 90 21.91 1.78 -16.08
C THR A 90 22.58 0.41 -16.18
N SER A 91 23.79 0.25 -15.62
CA SER A 91 24.48 -1.04 -15.58
C SER A 91 23.72 -2.08 -14.76
N PHE A 92 23.18 -1.69 -13.59
CA PHE A 92 22.34 -2.54 -12.75
C PHE A 92 21.08 -3.00 -13.51
N LYS A 93 20.34 -2.07 -14.10
CA LYS A 93 19.10 -2.34 -14.83
C LYS A 93 19.35 -3.28 -16.00
N GLN A 94 20.39 -3.03 -16.80
CA GLN A 94 20.77 -3.90 -17.92
C GLN A 94 21.08 -5.33 -17.44
N LYS A 95 21.83 -5.46 -16.35
CA LYS A 95 22.13 -6.78 -15.76
C LYS A 95 20.85 -7.50 -15.32
N VAL A 96 19.93 -6.80 -14.65
CA VAL A 96 18.66 -7.40 -14.22
C VAL A 96 17.85 -7.83 -15.43
N GLU A 97 17.59 -6.92 -16.36
CA GLU A 97 16.72 -7.17 -17.52
C GLU A 97 17.24 -8.27 -18.45
N SER A 98 18.56 -8.47 -18.53
CA SER A 98 19.13 -9.58 -19.32
C SER A 98 18.82 -10.98 -18.76
N HIS A 99 18.36 -11.09 -17.52
CA HIS A 99 17.98 -12.35 -16.88
C HIS A 99 16.46 -12.56 -16.86
N LEU A 100 15.66 -11.56 -17.22
CA LEU A 100 14.21 -11.63 -17.17
C LEU A 100 13.64 -12.18 -18.46
N ASP A 101 12.79 -13.20 -18.36
CA ASP A 101 11.96 -13.63 -19.47
C ASP A 101 10.68 -12.76 -19.59
N ASP A 102 9.93 -12.98 -20.67
CA ASP A 102 8.69 -12.24 -20.95
C ASP A 102 7.53 -12.62 -20.01
N ASN A 103 7.69 -13.63 -19.16
CA ASN A 103 6.68 -14.04 -18.18
C ASN A 103 6.82 -13.27 -16.85
N ILE A 104 7.90 -12.51 -16.64
CA ILE A 104 8.10 -11.72 -15.42
C ILE A 104 7.33 -10.40 -15.51
N ASP A 105 6.33 -10.26 -14.64
CA ASP A 105 5.52 -9.05 -14.45
C ASP A 105 5.96 -8.21 -13.25
N VAL A 106 6.57 -8.84 -12.24
CA VAL A 106 6.93 -8.21 -10.96
C VAL A 106 8.39 -8.44 -10.62
N ILE A 107 9.04 -7.39 -10.12
CA ILE A 107 10.41 -7.41 -9.60
C ILE A 107 10.37 -7.07 -8.11
N LEU A 108 10.86 -7.97 -7.26
CA LEU A 108 11.10 -7.70 -5.86
C LEU A 108 12.60 -7.52 -5.60
N MET A 109 12.99 -6.34 -5.16
CA MET A 109 14.34 -6.03 -4.71
C MET A 109 14.42 -6.19 -3.19
N VAL A 110 15.39 -6.95 -2.68
CA VAL A 110 15.49 -7.27 -1.25
C VAL A 110 16.72 -6.61 -0.64
N TRP A 111 16.64 -5.33 -0.29
CA TRP A 111 17.65 -4.57 0.45
C TRP A 111 17.03 -3.25 0.95
N THR A 112 17.74 -2.53 1.82
CA THR A 112 17.33 -1.16 2.20
C THR A 112 17.96 -0.10 1.30
N THR A 113 19.28 -0.11 1.15
CA THR A 113 20.02 0.81 0.28
C THR A 113 20.72 0.04 -0.85
N PRO A 114 20.77 0.60 -2.08
CA PRO A 114 20.21 1.89 -2.50
C PRO A 114 18.69 1.84 -2.75
N TYR A 115 17.97 2.91 -2.42
CA TYR A 115 16.51 3.04 -2.68
C TYR A 115 16.18 4.14 -3.70
N ALA A 116 17.18 4.87 -4.21
CA ALA A 116 16.99 5.98 -5.12
C ALA A 116 18.03 6.00 -6.26
N VAL A 117 17.66 6.66 -7.35
CA VAL A 117 18.49 6.97 -8.52
C VAL A 117 18.37 8.47 -8.75
N ARG A 118 19.34 9.23 -8.27
CA ARG A 118 19.21 10.69 -8.13
C ARG A 118 17.90 11.04 -7.39
N CYS A 119 16.99 11.80 -7.97
CA CYS A 119 15.72 12.14 -7.33
C CYS A 119 14.62 11.09 -7.48
N ASN A 120 14.80 10.09 -8.38
CA ASN A 120 13.80 9.07 -8.64
C ASN A 120 13.91 7.97 -7.57
N SER A 121 12.81 7.34 -7.18
CA SER A 121 12.93 6.07 -6.44
C SER A 121 13.47 4.97 -7.37
N ILE A 122 14.23 4.02 -6.83
CA ILE A 122 14.76 2.90 -7.63
C ILE A 122 13.61 2.05 -8.21
N THR A 123 12.51 1.90 -7.48
CA THR A 123 11.31 1.19 -7.93
C THR A 123 10.64 1.89 -9.10
N SER A 124 10.47 3.22 -9.03
CA SER A 124 9.92 4.01 -10.15
C SER A 124 10.84 3.98 -11.36
N ALA A 125 12.16 4.13 -11.15
CA ALA A 125 13.13 4.09 -12.24
C ALA A 125 13.16 2.71 -12.95
N MET A 126 13.00 1.62 -12.20
CA MET A 126 12.87 0.27 -12.77
C MET A 126 11.56 0.10 -13.55
N THR A 127 10.43 0.53 -12.99
CA THR A 127 9.09 0.30 -13.57
C THR A 127 8.72 1.27 -14.70
N LEU A 128 8.99 2.56 -14.53
CA LEU A 128 8.60 3.64 -15.46
C LEU A 128 9.78 4.15 -16.31
N GLY A 129 11.00 3.70 -16.00
CA GLY A 129 12.22 4.30 -16.53
C GLY A 129 12.68 5.50 -15.71
N PHE A 130 13.98 5.71 -15.64
CA PHE A 130 14.56 6.91 -15.03
C PHE A 130 14.11 8.17 -15.80
N ASP A 131 13.70 9.21 -15.08
CA ASP A 131 13.32 10.49 -15.66
C ASP A 131 14.05 11.66 -14.99
N ALA A 132 15.04 12.21 -15.71
CA ALA A 132 15.79 13.38 -15.24
C ALA A 132 14.91 14.63 -15.10
N LYS A 133 13.88 14.78 -15.95
CA LYS A 133 12.99 15.96 -15.93
C LYS A 133 12.18 16.05 -14.63
N GLN A 134 11.87 14.90 -14.02
CA GLN A 134 11.19 14.88 -12.72
C GLN A 134 12.03 15.51 -11.61
N CYS A 135 13.35 15.57 -11.77
CA CYS A 135 14.25 16.21 -10.81
C CYS A 135 14.27 17.73 -10.92
N GLU A 136 13.75 18.32 -12.00
CA GLU A 136 13.73 19.78 -12.20
C GLU A 136 12.60 20.44 -11.41
N ASN A 137 11.41 19.80 -11.36
CA ASN A 137 10.22 20.31 -10.70
C ASN A 137 9.58 19.24 -9.81
N THR A 138 10.16 19.02 -8.63
CA THR A 138 9.90 17.85 -7.77
C THR A 138 8.48 17.74 -7.22
N CYS A 139 7.67 18.81 -7.26
CA CYS A 139 6.26 18.80 -6.84
C CYS A 139 5.26 18.74 -8.01
N SER A 140 5.73 18.73 -9.26
CA SER A 140 4.85 18.62 -10.43
C SER A 140 4.40 17.19 -10.67
N ALA A 141 3.32 17.02 -11.43
CA ALA A 141 2.87 15.69 -11.86
C ALA A 141 3.98 14.95 -12.62
N GLY A 142 4.20 13.69 -12.26
CA GLY A 142 5.11 12.80 -12.98
C GLY A 142 4.54 12.34 -14.33
N LYS A 143 5.28 11.48 -15.03
CA LYS A 143 4.80 10.84 -16.26
C LYS A 143 3.56 9.98 -15.98
N PRO A 144 2.51 10.06 -16.80
CA PRO A 144 1.37 9.15 -16.70
C PRO A 144 1.82 7.69 -16.81
N SER A 145 1.29 6.83 -15.95
CA SER A 145 1.51 5.38 -16.05
C SER A 145 0.39 4.76 -16.88
N PRO A 146 0.69 4.04 -17.98
CA PRO A 146 -0.34 3.33 -18.75
C PRO A 146 -0.97 2.16 -17.98
N TYR A 147 -0.34 1.74 -16.87
CA TYR A 147 -0.87 0.71 -15.99
C TYR A 147 -1.84 1.26 -14.93
N PHE A 148 -1.74 2.54 -14.56
CA PHE A 148 -2.61 3.12 -13.56
C PHE A 148 -4.08 3.03 -13.98
N ASN A 149 -4.92 2.45 -13.11
CA ASN A 149 -6.34 2.21 -13.35
C ASN A 149 -6.65 1.38 -14.62
N SER A 150 -5.67 0.64 -15.14
CA SER A 150 -5.88 -0.27 -16.27
C SER A 150 -6.54 -1.58 -15.83
N MET A 151 -7.09 -2.32 -16.79
CA MET A 151 -7.69 -3.64 -16.56
C MET A 151 -6.66 -4.78 -16.61
N SER A 152 -5.39 -4.47 -16.90
CA SER A 152 -4.34 -5.45 -17.15
C SER A 152 -4.02 -6.26 -15.89
N LEU A 153 -3.91 -7.57 -16.06
CA LEU A 153 -3.41 -8.52 -15.05
C LEU A 153 -1.98 -8.97 -15.36
N HIS A 154 -1.43 -8.56 -16.50
CA HIS A 154 -0.09 -8.88 -17.01
C HIS A 154 0.61 -7.60 -17.51
N PRO A 155 1.11 -6.76 -16.58
CA PRO A 155 1.65 -5.44 -16.90
C PRO A 155 2.80 -5.47 -17.91
N TYR A 156 3.62 -6.52 -17.95
CA TYR A 156 4.71 -6.58 -18.91
C TYR A 156 4.21 -6.94 -20.30
N HIS A 157 3.32 -7.92 -20.43
CA HIS A 157 2.73 -8.26 -21.72
C HIS A 157 1.99 -7.06 -22.33
N ASP A 158 1.12 -6.43 -21.56
CA ASP A 158 0.16 -5.41 -22.04
C ASP A 158 0.76 -4.00 -22.12
N HIS A 159 1.69 -3.65 -21.23
CA HIS A 159 2.23 -2.29 -21.10
C HIS A 159 3.75 -2.23 -21.18
N LYS A 160 4.45 -3.36 -21.35
CA LYS A 160 5.93 -3.44 -21.28
C LYS A 160 6.49 -2.87 -19.97
N MET A 161 5.73 -3.00 -18.90
CA MET A 161 6.09 -2.54 -17.56
C MET A 161 6.29 -3.71 -16.61
N ARG A 162 7.38 -3.69 -15.84
CA ARG A 162 7.57 -4.62 -14.70
C ARG A 162 7.40 -3.86 -13.39
N ILE A 163 6.41 -4.24 -12.60
CA ILE A 163 6.10 -3.55 -11.34
C ILE A 163 7.17 -3.90 -10.31
N SER A 164 7.87 -2.88 -9.83
CA SER A 164 9.03 -3.06 -8.95
C SER A 164 8.70 -2.66 -7.52
N MET A 165 9.09 -3.52 -6.59
CA MET A 165 8.92 -3.31 -5.14
C MET A 165 10.28 -3.44 -4.46
N LEU A 166 10.40 -2.79 -3.30
CA LEU A 166 11.59 -2.88 -2.45
C LEU A 166 11.17 -3.43 -1.08
N LEU A 167 11.82 -4.50 -0.64
CA LEU A 167 11.66 -5.11 0.68
C LEU A 167 12.88 -4.73 1.54
N PRO A 168 12.71 -3.82 2.53
CA PRO A 168 13.80 -3.37 3.39
C PRO A 168 14.38 -4.49 4.25
N THR A 169 15.69 -4.41 4.52
CA THR A 169 16.47 -5.42 5.25
C THR A 169 17.09 -4.88 6.55
N ASN A 170 16.55 -3.79 7.11
CA ASN A 170 17.02 -3.20 8.38
C ASN A 170 16.94 -4.22 9.54
N SER A 171 15.91 -5.07 9.53
CA SER A 171 15.69 -6.14 10.51
C SER A 171 15.22 -7.41 9.80
N VAL A 172 16.00 -8.49 9.91
CA VAL A 172 15.65 -9.81 9.35
C VAL A 172 14.35 -10.34 9.97
N ALA A 173 14.18 -10.18 11.28
CA ALA A 173 12.97 -10.62 11.98
C ALA A 173 11.73 -9.88 11.44
N SER A 174 11.81 -8.55 11.35
CA SER A 174 10.69 -7.73 10.84
C SER A 174 10.34 -8.05 9.40
N ALA A 175 11.34 -8.28 8.53
CA ALA A 175 11.12 -8.68 7.14
C ALA A 175 10.47 -10.07 7.04
N LYS A 176 10.92 -11.06 7.83
CA LYS A 176 10.29 -12.38 7.89
C LYS A 176 8.84 -12.30 8.37
N SER A 177 8.57 -11.52 9.42
CA SER A 177 7.20 -11.30 9.89
C SER A 177 6.31 -10.64 8.84
N LEU A 178 6.83 -9.68 8.06
CA LEU A 178 6.10 -9.11 6.92
C LEU A 178 5.77 -10.19 5.87
N ILE A 179 6.76 -11.02 5.52
CA ILE A 179 6.57 -12.13 4.57
C ILE A 179 5.49 -13.09 5.08
N ASP A 180 5.54 -13.49 6.35
CA ASP A 180 4.56 -14.40 6.95
C ASP A 180 3.14 -13.82 6.90
N ARG A 181 2.96 -12.56 7.30
CA ARG A 181 1.67 -11.86 7.19
C ARG A 181 1.18 -11.82 5.75
N SER A 182 2.08 -11.59 4.79
CA SER A 182 1.73 -11.55 3.38
C SER A 182 1.32 -12.92 2.82
N VAL A 183 1.80 -14.02 3.39
CA VAL A 183 1.34 -15.38 3.05
C VAL A 183 -0.02 -15.65 3.68
N LEU A 184 -0.22 -15.25 4.94
CA LEU A 184 -1.48 -15.42 5.67
C LEU A 184 -2.64 -14.62 5.07
N SER A 185 -2.37 -13.49 4.42
CA SER A 185 -3.41 -12.67 3.78
C SER A 185 -4.18 -13.41 2.68
N ALA A 186 -3.59 -14.44 2.07
CA ALA A 186 -4.27 -15.27 1.08
C ALA A 186 -5.36 -16.19 1.69
N PHE A 187 -5.36 -16.37 3.02
CA PHE A 187 -6.21 -17.33 3.73
C PHE A 187 -7.18 -16.69 4.73
N SER A 188 -7.07 -15.38 4.99
CA SER A 188 -7.83 -14.72 6.07
C SER A 188 -9.05 -13.96 5.55
N LEU A 189 -10.24 -14.38 6.00
CA LEU A 189 -11.47 -13.58 5.99
C LEU A 189 -11.82 -13.17 7.43
N SER A 190 -10.86 -12.52 8.09
CA SER A 190 -11.10 -11.88 9.39
C SER A 190 -11.91 -10.60 9.18
N GLU A 191 -12.80 -10.29 10.13
CA GLU A 191 -13.40 -8.97 10.20
C GLU A 191 -12.30 -7.92 10.36
N GLY A 192 -12.40 -6.84 9.60
CA GLY A 192 -11.43 -5.76 9.61
C GLY A 192 -12.10 -4.40 9.48
N THR A 193 -11.37 -3.37 9.88
CA THR A 193 -11.79 -1.98 9.77
C THR A 193 -10.79 -1.19 8.93
N GLY A 194 -11.28 -0.45 7.95
CA GLY A 194 -10.54 0.58 7.25
C GLY A 194 -10.75 1.94 7.90
N TYR A 195 -9.68 2.56 8.37
CA TYR A 195 -9.67 3.87 9.01
C TYR A 195 -9.15 4.94 8.05
N PHE A 196 -10.00 5.92 7.73
CA PHE A 196 -9.72 7.04 6.85
C PHE A 196 -9.76 8.33 7.67
N LEU A 197 -8.59 8.89 7.98
CA LEU A 197 -8.50 10.04 8.89
C LEU A 197 -8.56 11.37 8.15
N LYS A 198 -9.41 12.26 8.64
CA LYS A 198 -9.41 13.69 8.34
C LYS A 198 -8.61 14.40 9.43
N THR A 199 -7.34 14.65 9.16
CA THR A 199 -6.38 15.15 10.15
C THR A 199 -6.31 16.68 10.12
N ASN A 200 -5.66 17.28 11.12
CA ASN A 200 -5.41 18.71 11.19
C ASN A 200 -4.31 19.18 10.20
N ASP A 201 -3.48 18.26 9.70
CA ASP A 201 -2.52 18.55 8.63
C ASP A 201 -3.25 18.63 7.27
N ALA A 202 -3.77 19.82 7.01
CA ALA A 202 -4.58 20.10 5.83
C ALA A 202 -3.84 19.85 4.51
N ALA A 203 -2.50 20.00 4.48
CA ALA A 203 -1.73 19.82 3.26
C ALA A 203 -1.70 18.35 2.80
N ARG A 204 -1.72 17.41 3.76
CA ARG A 204 -1.72 15.96 3.48
C ARG A 204 -3.11 15.34 3.51
N SER A 205 -4.00 15.82 4.39
CA SER A 205 -5.34 15.26 4.54
C SER A 205 -6.27 15.66 3.42
N LYS A 206 -6.48 16.98 3.22
CA LYS A 206 -7.55 17.52 2.36
C LYS A 206 -7.55 16.99 0.92
N PRO A 207 -6.40 16.77 0.24
CA PRO A 207 -6.41 16.25 -1.12
C PRO A 207 -7.05 14.86 -1.27
N ARG A 208 -7.09 14.06 -0.19
CA ARG A 208 -7.63 12.69 -0.22
C ARG A 208 -9.06 12.59 0.30
N GLU A 209 -9.50 13.52 1.15
CA GLU A 209 -10.83 13.47 1.79
C GLU A 209 -12.02 13.32 0.83
N PRO A 210 -12.03 13.93 -0.38
CA PRO A 210 -13.11 13.73 -1.34
C PRO A 210 -13.25 12.29 -1.85
N PHE A 211 -12.19 11.48 -1.73
CA PHE A 211 -12.17 10.08 -2.17
C PHE A 211 -12.47 9.09 -1.04
N PHE A 212 -12.60 9.56 0.20
CA PHE A 212 -12.90 8.69 1.33
C PHE A 212 -14.34 8.20 1.29
N PRO A 213 -14.61 6.94 1.72
CA PRO A 213 -15.96 6.44 1.87
C PRO A 213 -16.70 7.27 2.93
N SER A 214 -18.03 7.25 2.88
CA SER A 214 -18.85 7.80 3.97
C SER A 214 -18.57 7.03 5.27
N ASP A 215 -18.56 7.72 6.43
CA ASP A 215 -18.39 7.02 7.71
C ASP A 215 -19.50 5.98 7.92
N LEU A 216 -19.16 4.89 8.59
CA LEU A 216 -20.04 3.74 8.84
C LEU A 216 -20.47 2.99 7.57
N SER A 217 -19.77 3.17 6.44
CA SER A 217 -19.95 2.30 5.27
C SER A 217 -19.38 0.91 5.55
N THR A 218 -19.82 -0.10 4.80
CA THR A 218 -19.36 -1.49 4.90
C THR A 218 -19.05 -2.07 3.54
N VAL A 219 -18.30 -3.16 3.52
CA VAL A 219 -18.20 -4.10 2.40
C VAL A 219 -18.52 -5.47 2.99
N GLU A 220 -19.81 -5.77 3.07
CA GLU A 220 -20.31 -6.94 3.80
C GLU A 220 -19.74 -8.25 3.28
N ASN A 221 -19.63 -8.41 1.96
CA ASN A 221 -19.07 -9.60 1.33
C ASN A 221 -17.55 -9.78 1.56
N ARG A 222 -16.90 -8.83 2.25
CA ARG A 222 -15.50 -8.88 2.69
C ARG A 222 -15.34 -8.70 4.20
N LYS A 223 -16.45 -8.62 4.95
CA LYS A 223 -16.43 -8.37 6.41
C LYS A 223 -15.61 -7.14 6.80
N LEU A 224 -15.69 -6.09 5.98
CA LEU A 224 -14.90 -4.87 6.16
C LEU A 224 -15.81 -3.71 6.57
N TYR A 225 -15.47 -3.09 7.69
CA TYR A 225 -16.10 -1.87 8.18
C TYR A 225 -15.25 -0.65 7.76
N LEU A 226 -15.88 0.46 7.42
CA LEU A 226 -15.18 1.67 6.97
C LEU A 226 -15.51 2.82 7.92
N ARG A 227 -14.47 3.41 8.50
CA ARG A 227 -14.56 4.53 9.42
C ARG A 227 -13.86 5.74 8.84
N THR A 228 -14.62 6.80 8.59
CA THR A 228 -14.08 8.09 8.14
C THR A 228 -14.22 9.09 9.27
N ILE A 229 -13.13 9.33 9.99
CA ILE A 229 -13.14 10.03 11.27
C ILE A 229 -12.26 11.28 11.24
N LYS A 230 -12.67 12.31 11.98
CA LYS A 230 -11.84 13.51 12.19
C LYS A 230 -10.96 13.29 13.42
N ALA A 231 -9.72 12.89 13.20
CA ALA A 231 -8.71 12.63 14.22
C ALA A 231 -7.32 12.67 13.59
N ASP A 232 -6.29 12.95 14.38
CA ASP A 232 -4.89 12.93 13.90
C ASP A 232 -4.28 11.53 13.94
N ALA A 233 -4.75 10.67 14.83
CA ALA A 233 -4.34 9.27 14.94
C ALA A 233 -5.48 8.41 15.53
N ILE A 234 -5.34 7.09 15.40
CA ILE A 234 -6.08 6.09 16.17
C ILE A 234 -5.11 5.38 17.12
N HIS A 235 -5.64 4.82 18.21
CA HIS A 235 -4.89 4.02 19.16
C HIS A 235 -5.70 2.77 19.55
N ASP A 236 -5.00 1.74 20.02
CA ASP A 236 -5.53 0.49 20.59
C ASP A 236 -6.49 -0.30 19.67
N LYS A 237 -6.43 -0.07 18.35
CA LYS A 237 -7.25 -0.82 17.37
C LYS A 237 -6.57 -2.14 17.01
N LYS A 238 -7.35 -3.22 16.99
CA LYS A 238 -6.81 -4.58 16.76
C LYS A 238 -7.19 -5.22 15.43
N ASP A 239 -8.01 -4.52 14.66
CA ASP A 239 -8.68 -4.98 13.45
C ASP A 239 -8.30 -4.12 12.23
N VAL A 240 -7.11 -3.52 12.22
CA VAL A 240 -6.73 -2.52 11.21
C VAL A 240 -6.43 -3.21 9.88
N MET A 241 -7.29 -3.01 8.87
CA MET A 241 -7.09 -3.49 7.49
C MET A 241 -6.65 -2.37 6.55
N PHE A 242 -7.18 -1.16 6.73
CA PHE A 242 -6.71 0.02 6.02
C PHE A 242 -6.43 1.13 7.02
N TYR A 243 -5.33 1.86 6.84
CA TYR A 243 -5.07 3.04 7.65
C TYR A 243 -4.50 4.17 6.80
N PHE A 244 -5.38 5.08 6.39
CA PHE A 244 -5.04 6.21 5.55
C PHE A 244 -5.11 7.50 6.36
N THR A 245 -3.94 8.06 6.66
CA THR A 245 -3.77 9.29 7.45
C THR A 245 -3.16 10.37 6.57
N GLY A 246 -3.25 11.64 6.94
CA GLY A 246 -2.46 12.68 6.30
C GLY A 246 -1.61 13.33 7.37
N GLN A 247 -0.44 12.77 7.70
CA GLN A 247 0.40 13.26 8.79
C GLN A 247 1.89 13.15 8.44
N ALA A 248 2.71 14.04 8.98
CA ALA A 248 4.16 13.93 8.85
C ALA A 248 4.74 12.78 9.69
N ILE A 249 4.14 12.54 10.85
CA ILE A 249 4.46 11.48 11.81
C ILE A 249 3.14 10.94 12.34
N VAL A 250 2.98 9.61 12.37
CA VAL A 250 1.77 8.97 12.89
C VAL A 250 2.03 8.47 14.30
N GLU A 251 1.27 8.97 15.26
CA GLU A 251 1.37 8.56 16.65
C GLU A 251 0.67 7.22 16.91
N HIS A 252 1.05 6.55 18.00
CA HIS A 252 0.42 5.34 18.53
C HIS A 252 0.44 4.09 17.63
N LEU A 253 1.32 4.03 16.62
CA LEU A 253 1.44 2.85 15.75
C LEU A 253 1.73 1.55 16.51
N ASP A 254 2.49 1.65 17.60
CA ASP A 254 2.83 0.55 18.51
C ASP A 254 1.63 -0.04 19.25
N THR A 255 0.52 0.70 19.34
CA THR A 255 -0.72 0.23 19.98
C THR A 255 -1.64 -0.53 19.01
N LEU A 256 -1.39 -0.42 17.71
CA LEU A 256 -2.24 -0.98 16.67
C LEU A 256 -1.88 -2.44 16.39
N ASN A 257 -2.87 -3.21 15.95
CA ASN A 257 -2.64 -4.51 15.32
C ASN A 257 -3.25 -4.50 13.92
N PHE A 258 -2.37 -4.62 12.94
CA PHE A 258 -2.70 -4.72 11.53
C PHE A 258 -3.01 -6.16 11.17
N LEU A 259 -4.06 -6.36 10.40
CA LEU A 259 -4.45 -7.67 9.90
C LEU A 259 -3.53 -8.09 8.73
N PRO A 260 -3.31 -9.40 8.51
CA PRO A 260 -2.59 -9.89 7.34
C PRO A 260 -3.15 -9.31 6.03
N GLY A 261 -2.32 -8.60 5.27
CA GLY A 261 -2.70 -7.94 4.01
C GLY A 261 -3.19 -6.50 4.17
N ALA A 262 -3.03 -5.90 5.35
CA ALA A 262 -3.36 -4.51 5.59
C ALA A 262 -2.57 -3.55 4.69
N ILE A 263 -3.12 -2.35 4.49
CA ILE A 263 -2.49 -1.28 3.73
C ILE A 263 -2.54 0.01 4.56
N ALA A 264 -1.42 0.72 4.65
CA ALA A 264 -1.35 1.99 5.36
C ALA A 264 -0.49 3.03 4.63
N ASP A 265 -0.88 4.31 4.75
CA ASP A 265 -0.09 5.45 4.27
C ASP A 265 -0.40 6.73 5.07
N HIS A 266 0.55 7.66 5.10
CA HIS A 266 0.39 9.00 5.70
C HIS A 266 0.60 10.17 4.72
N LEU A 267 0.72 9.89 3.41
CA LEU A 267 0.96 10.88 2.35
C LEU A 267 2.05 11.92 2.66
N THR A 268 3.22 11.52 3.19
CA THR A 268 4.34 12.45 3.38
C THR A 268 5.39 12.30 2.29
N SER A 269 5.88 13.42 1.75
CA SER A 269 6.85 13.41 0.64
C SER A 269 8.20 12.78 1.03
N ALA A 270 8.62 12.90 2.29
CA ALA A 270 9.85 12.26 2.76
C ALA A 270 9.64 10.81 3.23
N GLY A 271 8.45 10.22 3.08
CA GLY A 271 8.20 8.82 3.45
C GLY A 271 9.03 7.83 2.62
N GLY A 272 9.43 8.21 1.41
CA GLY A 272 10.35 7.44 0.57
C GLY A 272 11.83 7.64 0.89
N ASN A 273 12.18 8.53 1.82
CA ASN A 273 13.55 8.66 2.33
C ASN A 273 13.73 7.74 3.52
N LEU A 274 14.19 6.51 3.26
CA LEU A 274 14.19 5.42 4.24
C LEU A 274 15.17 5.62 5.40
N ASP A 275 16.11 6.55 5.27
CA ASP A 275 17.12 6.89 6.29
C ASP A 275 16.81 8.19 7.05
N SER A 276 15.72 8.89 6.72
CA SER A 276 15.40 10.20 7.31
C SER A 276 14.75 10.11 8.69
N ALA A 277 15.06 11.09 9.54
CA ALA A 277 14.41 11.30 10.84
C ALA A 277 13.44 12.50 10.86
N PHE A 278 13.34 13.30 9.79
CA PHE A 278 12.52 14.54 9.79
C PHE A 278 11.02 14.28 9.65
N GLN A 279 10.64 13.28 8.85
CA GLN A 279 9.28 12.76 8.74
C GLN A 279 9.36 11.24 8.83
N MET A 280 8.24 10.60 9.16
CA MET A 280 8.22 9.16 9.32
C MET A 280 8.52 8.46 7.99
N PRO A 281 9.55 7.59 7.93
CA PRO A 281 9.81 6.78 6.75
C PRO A 281 8.74 5.68 6.62
N SER A 282 8.47 5.24 5.39
CA SER A 282 7.47 4.21 5.12
C SER A 282 7.79 2.86 5.79
N THR A 283 9.05 2.61 6.12
CA THR A 283 9.49 1.44 6.88
C THR A 283 8.83 1.33 8.26
N LYS A 284 8.38 2.44 8.87
CA LYS A 284 7.67 2.41 10.15
C LYS A 284 6.32 1.71 10.05
N TRP A 285 5.66 1.73 8.90
CA TRP A 285 4.44 0.94 8.69
C TRP A 285 4.73 -0.56 8.72
N ILE A 286 5.80 -0.99 8.06
CA ILE A 286 6.24 -2.38 8.01
C ILE A 286 6.61 -2.87 9.41
N GLU A 287 7.35 -2.04 10.16
CA GLU A 287 7.71 -2.30 11.56
C GLU A 287 6.46 -2.44 12.45
N ALA A 288 5.44 -1.61 12.23
CA ALA A 288 4.19 -1.62 12.99
C ALA A 288 3.25 -2.79 12.63
N GLY A 289 3.50 -3.51 11.54
CA GLY A 289 2.73 -4.69 11.17
C GLY A 289 1.83 -4.55 9.95
N ALA A 290 1.80 -3.38 9.30
CA ALA A 290 1.15 -3.21 8.01
C ALA A 290 1.80 -4.11 6.93
#